data_AF-A0A538A070-F1
#
_entry.id   AF-A0A538A070-F1
#
_cell.length_a   1.000
_cell.length_b   1.000
_cell.length_c   1.000
_cell.angle_alpha   90.00
_cell.angle_beta   90.00
_cell.angle_gamma   90.00
#
_symmetry.space_group_name_H-M   'P 1'
#
loop_
_entity.id
_entity.type
_entity.pdbx_description
1 polymer ?
#
loop_
_entity_poly.entity_id
_entity_poly.type
_entity_poly.pdbx_seq_one_letter_code
_entity_poly.pdbx_strand_id
1 'polypeptide(L)'
;MAQVRMREALRDAMAEEMRRDESVFVMGEDVGVFQGAFKVTEGLLDEFGEKRVRDTPISENTIVGTGVGAAMAGLRPVVEIMTVNFSLLAMDQIVNHMAAIPYMFNGQVRVPIVVRMPGGGGHQLGPTHSHSLEAMFLHIPGLLVACPSTPADGKGLLKAAIRDDNPVIFIEHETLYGARGEVADSDGNGDGPLINFGEAAVLREGGDVTIVGLLRMVDVAERAAKTLANEHGAEAEVIDPRTLRPLDLDTILESVQKTNRCVVVEEGWPHGGVGANLAALITEQAFDYLDAPVQRVTGASTSCRRHWQRWRGPYEQGACSR
;
A
#
# COMPACT_ATOMS: atom_id res chain seq x y z
N MET A 1 -2.01 8.99 -22.68
CA MET A 1 -2.37 8.74 -21.28
C MET A 1 -3.87 8.47 -21.23
N ALA A 2 -4.26 7.29 -20.75
CA ALA A 2 -5.65 6.92 -20.61
C ALA A 2 -6.15 7.20 -19.18
N GLN A 3 -7.39 7.67 -19.04
CA GLN A 3 -8.03 7.78 -17.73
C GLN A 3 -8.58 6.40 -17.33
N VAL A 4 -7.98 5.78 -16.32
CA VAL A 4 -8.33 4.43 -15.86
C VAL A 4 -8.66 4.44 -14.37
N ARG A 5 -9.42 3.46 -13.91
CA ARG A 5 -9.66 3.25 -12.47
C ARG A 5 -8.46 2.53 -11.84
N MET A 6 -8.21 2.76 -10.55
CA MET A 6 -7.16 2.05 -9.81
C MET A 6 -7.23 0.53 -9.98
N ARG A 7 -8.42 -0.07 -9.86
CA ARG A 7 -8.58 -1.53 -10.07
C ARG A 7 -8.22 -2.00 -11.48
N GLU A 8 -8.49 -1.17 -12.49
CA GLU A 8 -8.16 -1.47 -13.89
C GLU A 8 -6.65 -1.34 -14.10
N ALA A 9 -6.02 -0.32 -13.51
CA ALA A 9 -4.58 -0.13 -13.53
C ALA A 9 -3.82 -1.31 -12.90
N LEU A 10 -4.29 -1.82 -11.75
CA LEU A 10 -3.73 -3.00 -11.08
C LEU A 10 -3.93 -4.28 -11.89
N ARG A 11 -5.13 -4.49 -12.46
CA ARG A 11 -5.41 -5.59 -13.38
C ARG A 11 -4.45 -5.56 -14.57
N ASP A 12 -4.33 -4.40 -15.20
CA ASP A 12 -3.53 -4.22 -16.41
C ASP A 12 -2.04 -4.42 -16.12
N ALA A 13 -1.54 -3.99 -14.95
CA ALA A 13 -0.20 -4.33 -14.49
C ALA A 13 0.01 -5.86 -14.42
N MET A 14 -0.89 -6.60 -13.77
CA MET A 14 -0.78 -8.06 -13.68
C MET A 14 -0.84 -8.71 -15.07
N ALA A 15 -1.79 -8.31 -15.92
CA ALA A 15 -1.94 -8.87 -17.26
C ALA A 15 -0.69 -8.62 -18.12
N GLU A 16 -0.12 -7.42 -18.08
CA GLU A 16 1.11 -7.09 -18.79
C GLU A 16 2.30 -7.94 -18.31
N GLU A 17 2.48 -8.10 -17.00
CA GLU A 17 3.57 -8.93 -16.47
C GLU A 17 3.36 -10.43 -16.72
N MET A 18 2.10 -10.91 -16.70
CA MET A 18 1.78 -12.30 -17.04
C MET A 18 2.00 -12.62 -18.53
N ARG A 19 1.77 -11.68 -19.44
CA ARG A 19 2.14 -11.80 -20.86
C ARG A 19 3.65 -11.80 -21.05
N ARG A 20 4.35 -10.97 -20.27
CA ARG A 20 5.80 -10.80 -20.35
C ARG A 20 6.57 -12.01 -19.81
N ASP A 21 6.10 -12.61 -18.73
CA ASP A 21 6.81 -13.67 -18.02
C ASP A 21 5.87 -14.85 -17.71
N GLU A 22 6.19 -16.01 -18.29
CA GLU A 22 5.38 -17.23 -18.13
C GLU A 22 5.37 -17.78 -16.69
N SER A 23 6.32 -17.36 -15.86
CA SER A 23 6.44 -17.77 -14.46
C SER A 23 5.51 -17.00 -13.52
N VAL A 24 4.94 -15.86 -13.96
CA VAL A 24 4.06 -15.01 -13.14
C VAL A 24 2.65 -15.58 -13.10
N PHE A 25 2.07 -15.82 -11.94
CA PHE A 25 0.69 -16.30 -11.87
C PHE A 25 -0.05 -15.71 -10.68
N VAL A 26 -1.37 -15.62 -10.78
CA VAL A 26 -2.23 -15.09 -9.71
C VAL A 26 -2.85 -16.25 -8.94
N MET A 27 -2.84 -16.15 -7.61
CA MET A 27 -3.54 -17.10 -6.75
C MET A 27 -4.14 -16.43 -5.52
N GLY A 28 -5.28 -16.93 -5.05
CA GLY A 28 -5.96 -16.40 -3.89
C GLY A 28 -7.41 -16.88 -3.81
N GLU A 29 -8.15 -16.35 -2.86
CA GLU A 29 -9.58 -16.63 -2.73
C GLU A 29 -10.36 -15.86 -3.79
N ASP A 30 -11.20 -16.55 -4.55
CA ASP A 30 -12.14 -15.96 -5.50
C ASP A 30 -11.51 -15.13 -6.64
N VAL A 31 -10.19 -15.23 -6.87
CA VAL A 31 -9.46 -14.47 -7.91
C VAL A 31 -9.76 -14.94 -9.34
N GLY A 32 -10.18 -16.19 -9.50
CA GLY A 32 -10.46 -16.84 -10.77
C GLY A 32 -11.89 -16.61 -11.23
N VAL A 33 -12.78 -17.57 -10.96
CA VAL A 33 -14.15 -17.58 -11.52
C VAL A 33 -14.95 -16.37 -11.05
N PHE A 34 -14.79 -15.97 -9.79
CA PHE A 34 -15.45 -14.80 -9.23
C PHE A 34 -14.74 -13.48 -9.57
N GLN A 35 -13.54 -13.55 -10.18
CA GLN A 35 -12.80 -12.39 -10.69
C GLN A 35 -12.40 -11.37 -9.62
N GLY A 36 -12.22 -11.84 -8.39
CA GLY A 36 -11.84 -11.05 -7.22
C GLY A 36 -13.01 -10.28 -6.61
N ALA A 37 -12.99 -10.10 -5.29
CA ALA A 37 -14.02 -9.37 -4.53
C ALA A 37 -14.20 -7.92 -5.03
N PHE A 38 -13.10 -7.30 -5.45
CA PHE A 38 -13.07 -5.91 -5.92
C PHE A 38 -12.91 -5.76 -7.44
N LYS A 39 -13.00 -6.87 -8.19
CA LYS A 39 -12.82 -6.92 -9.66
C LYS A 39 -11.43 -6.46 -10.14
N VAL A 40 -10.40 -6.70 -9.33
CA VAL A 40 -9.00 -6.41 -9.71
C VAL A 40 -8.43 -7.49 -10.63
N THR A 41 -8.97 -8.72 -10.61
CA THR A 41 -8.53 -9.83 -11.47
C THR A 41 -9.51 -10.12 -12.62
N GLU A 42 -10.39 -9.15 -12.93
CA GLU A 42 -11.40 -9.27 -13.99
C GLU A 42 -10.79 -9.67 -15.34
N GLY A 43 -11.34 -10.70 -15.98
CA GLY A 43 -10.89 -11.20 -17.29
C GLY A 43 -9.55 -11.95 -17.33
N LEU A 44 -8.77 -12.00 -16.24
CA LEU A 44 -7.47 -12.67 -16.24
C LEU A 44 -7.60 -14.19 -16.45
N LEU A 45 -8.63 -14.81 -15.87
CA LEU A 45 -8.86 -16.26 -16.05
C LEU A 45 -9.16 -16.60 -17.50
N ASP A 46 -9.99 -15.80 -18.17
CA ASP A 46 -10.34 -16.02 -19.58
C ASP A 46 -9.12 -15.88 -20.50
N GLU A 47 -8.21 -14.96 -20.16
CA GLU A 47 -7.01 -14.71 -20.95
C GLU A 47 -5.91 -15.76 -20.71
N PHE A 48 -5.58 -16.09 -19.46
CA PHE A 48 -4.40 -16.88 -19.11
C PHE A 48 -4.71 -18.32 -18.67
N GLY A 49 -5.98 -18.65 -18.42
CA GLY A 49 -6.46 -19.97 -18.03
C GLY A 49 -6.13 -20.38 -16.59
N GLU A 50 -6.74 -21.48 -16.15
CA GLU A 50 -6.70 -22.00 -14.77
C GLU A 50 -5.31 -22.40 -14.25
N LYS A 51 -4.32 -22.51 -15.13
CA LYS A 51 -2.93 -22.75 -14.70
C LYS A 51 -2.27 -21.50 -14.15
N ARG A 52 -2.69 -20.32 -14.61
CA ARG A 52 -2.06 -19.03 -14.33
C ARG A 52 -2.94 -18.11 -13.49
N VAL A 53 -4.22 -18.44 -13.31
CA VAL A 53 -5.14 -17.81 -12.35
C VAL A 53 -5.80 -18.91 -11.53
N ARG A 54 -5.47 -19.00 -10.24
CA ARG A 54 -5.84 -20.14 -9.38
C ARG A 54 -6.62 -19.72 -8.14
N ASP A 55 -7.86 -20.17 -8.06
CA ASP A 55 -8.62 -20.15 -6.82
C ASP A 55 -7.99 -21.12 -5.80
N THR A 56 -7.94 -20.70 -4.54
CA THR A 56 -7.38 -21.47 -3.43
C THR A 56 -8.44 -21.84 -2.39
N PRO A 57 -8.20 -22.85 -1.54
CA PRO A 57 -8.99 -23.02 -0.32
C PRO A 57 -8.92 -21.78 0.57
N ILE A 58 -9.94 -21.55 1.39
CA ILE A 58 -10.03 -20.44 2.35
C ILE A 58 -9.10 -20.72 3.53
N SER A 59 -7.82 -20.35 3.38
CA SER A 59 -6.77 -20.57 4.37
C SER A 59 -5.55 -19.71 4.01
N GLU A 60 -5.50 -18.50 4.55
CA GLU A 60 -4.49 -17.48 4.23
C GLU A 60 -3.06 -17.98 4.48
N ASN A 61 -2.86 -18.75 5.55
CA ASN A 61 -1.57 -19.39 5.83
C ASN A 61 -1.16 -20.36 4.70
N THR A 62 -2.11 -21.16 4.20
CA THR A 62 -1.85 -22.08 3.08
C THR A 62 -1.61 -21.32 1.78
N ILE A 63 -2.37 -20.24 1.56
CA ILE A 63 -2.26 -19.38 0.39
C ILE A 63 -0.87 -18.77 0.29
N VAL A 64 -0.43 -18.07 1.33
CA VAL A 64 0.91 -17.45 1.36
C VAL A 64 2.00 -18.52 1.35
N GLY A 65 1.88 -19.58 2.15
CA GLY A 65 2.90 -20.63 2.20
C GLY A 65 3.09 -21.39 0.89
N THR A 66 2.00 -21.63 0.15
CA THR A 66 2.07 -22.20 -1.20
C THR A 66 2.72 -21.22 -2.17
N GLY A 67 2.41 -19.93 -2.07
CA GLY A 67 3.11 -18.87 -2.82
C GLY A 67 4.61 -18.86 -2.54
N VAL A 68 5.02 -18.91 -1.27
CA VAL A 68 6.45 -18.96 -0.90
C VAL A 68 7.13 -20.19 -1.50
N GLY A 69 6.52 -21.37 -1.38
CA GLY A 69 7.05 -22.59 -1.99
C GLY A 69 7.16 -22.52 -3.51
N ALA A 70 6.16 -21.94 -4.19
CA ALA A 70 6.18 -21.73 -5.64
C ALA A 70 7.29 -20.74 -6.04
N ALA A 71 7.48 -19.66 -5.28
CA ALA A 71 8.53 -18.68 -5.50
C ALA A 71 9.93 -19.30 -5.38
N MET A 72 10.15 -20.11 -4.34
CA MET A 72 11.39 -20.87 -4.17
C MET A 72 11.65 -21.88 -5.29
N ALA A 73 10.58 -22.40 -5.91
CA ALA A 73 10.65 -23.32 -7.04
C ALA A 73 10.89 -22.60 -8.39
N GLY A 74 11.02 -21.27 -8.41
CA GLY A 74 11.33 -20.48 -9.60
C GLY A 74 10.13 -19.85 -10.30
N LEU A 75 8.95 -19.85 -9.66
CA LEU A 75 7.79 -19.09 -10.15
C LEU A 75 7.73 -17.69 -9.52
N ARG A 76 6.82 -16.83 -10.02
CA ARG A 76 6.63 -15.46 -9.53
C ARG A 76 5.17 -15.23 -9.11
N PRO A 77 4.73 -15.79 -7.97
CA PRO A 77 3.33 -15.70 -7.56
C PRO A 77 2.93 -14.27 -7.17
N VAL A 78 1.78 -13.85 -7.68
CA VAL A 78 1.00 -12.71 -7.19
C VAL A 78 -0.14 -13.28 -6.34
N VAL A 79 0.08 -13.29 -5.04
CA VAL A 79 -0.84 -13.81 -4.04
C VAL A 79 -1.81 -12.72 -3.62
N GLU A 80 -3.11 -12.97 -3.71
CA GLU A 80 -4.15 -12.09 -3.17
C GLU A 80 -4.68 -12.65 -1.84
N ILE A 81 -4.61 -11.83 -0.79
CA ILE A 81 -5.37 -12.03 0.44
C ILE A 81 -6.55 -11.08 0.42
N MET A 82 -7.75 -11.60 0.66
CA MET A 82 -9.02 -10.86 0.47
C MET A 82 -9.08 -9.54 1.24
N THR A 83 -8.42 -9.45 2.39
CA THR A 83 -8.25 -8.21 3.16
C THR A 83 -7.02 -8.30 4.06
N VAL A 84 -6.35 -7.17 4.29
CA VAL A 84 -5.21 -7.03 5.21
C VAL A 84 -5.52 -7.60 6.60
N ASN A 85 -6.78 -7.57 7.04
CA ASN A 85 -7.21 -8.14 8.30
C ASN A 85 -6.92 -9.65 8.41
N PHE A 86 -7.01 -10.39 7.30
CA PHE A 86 -6.81 -11.83 7.28
C PHE A 86 -5.34 -12.22 7.05
N SER A 87 -4.49 -11.27 6.66
CA SER A 87 -3.03 -11.48 6.64
C SER A 87 -2.47 -11.91 8.01
N LEU A 88 -3.18 -11.59 9.11
CA LEU A 88 -2.84 -12.03 10.45
C LEU A 88 -2.81 -13.56 10.60
N LEU A 89 -3.62 -14.28 9.82
CA LEU A 89 -3.61 -15.75 9.77
C LEU A 89 -2.38 -16.30 9.04
N ALA A 90 -1.78 -15.51 8.15
CA ALA A 90 -0.60 -15.87 7.36
C ALA A 90 0.71 -15.25 7.88
N MET A 91 0.69 -14.59 9.05
CA MET A 91 1.83 -13.80 9.54
C MET A 91 3.10 -14.65 9.71
N ASP A 92 2.98 -15.91 10.10
CA ASP A 92 4.14 -16.82 10.20
C ASP A 92 4.79 -17.05 8.83
N GLN A 93 3.99 -17.29 7.79
CA GLN A 93 4.50 -17.43 6.42
C GLN A 93 5.09 -16.14 5.88
N ILE A 94 4.56 -14.98 6.26
CA ILE A 94 5.11 -13.69 5.84
C ILE A 94 6.44 -13.39 6.56
N VAL A 95 6.48 -13.55 7.89
CA VAL A 95 7.63 -13.14 8.71
C VAL A 95 8.74 -14.18 8.70
N ASN A 96 8.44 -15.41 9.09
CA ASN A 96 9.45 -16.44 9.37
C ASN A 96 9.87 -17.21 8.12
N HIS A 97 9.10 -17.10 7.03
CA HIS A 97 9.41 -17.76 5.77
C HIS A 97 9.70 -16.75 4.67
N MET A 98 8.68 -16.08 4.15
CA MET A 98 8.78 -15.15 3.01
C MET A 98 9.90 -14.12 3.21
N ALA A 99 9.88 -13.37 4.32
CA ALA A 99 10.88 -12.32 4.59
C ALA A 99 12.26 -12.88 4.98
N ALA A 100 12.31 -13.98 5.73
CA ALA A 100 13.53 -14.49 6.33
C ALA A 100 14.35 -15.39 5.40
N ILE A 101 13.72 -16.15 4.50
CA ILE A 101 14.38 -17.15 3.64
C ILE A 101 15.55 -16.57 2.84
N PRO A 102 15.43 -15.42 2.15
CA PRO A 102 16.56 -14.85 1.42
C PRO A 102 17.78 -14.61 2.30
N TYR A 103 17.57 -14.13 3.53
CA TYR A 103 18.63 -13.91 4.50
C TYR A 103 19.17 -15.22 5.09
N MET A 104 18.28 -16.15 5.45
CA MET A 104 18.62 -17.45 6.04
C MET A 104 19.55 -18.27 5.13
N PHE A 105 19.39 -18.16 3.81
CA PHE A 105 20.24 -18.81 2.81
C PHE A 105 21.29 -17.87 2.20
N ASN A 106 21.58 -16.72 2.82
CA ASN A 106 22.61 -15.77 2.38
C ASN A 106 22.49 -15.40 0.89
N GLY A 107 21.25 -15.16 0.42
CA GLY A 107 20.92 -14.79 -0.95
C GLY A 107 20.95 -15.94 -1.98
N GLN A 108 21.28 -17.17 -1.57
CA GLN A 108 21.29 -18.32 -2.49
C GLN A 108 19.88 -18.76 -2.92
N VAL A 109 18.88 -18.49 -2.07
CA VAL A 109 17.47 -18.73 -2.37
C VAL A 109 16.79 -17.37 -2.45
N ARG A 110 16.07 -17.13 -3.55
CA ARG A 110 15.22 -15.95 -3.74
C ARG A 110 13.76 -16.32 -3.49
N VAL A 111 12.95 -15.34 -3.14
CA VAL A 111 11.50 -15.52 -2.95
C VAL A 111 10.77 -14.39 -3.68
N PRO A 112 10.72 -14.43 -5.03
CA PRO A 112 10.03 -13.42 -5.85
C PRO A 112 8.51 -13.58 -5.74
N ILE A 113 7.92 -13.00 -4.70
CA ILE A 113 6.48 -13.08 -4.41
C ILE A 113 5.94 -11.70 -4.10
N VAL A 114 4.75 -11.41 -4.63
CA VAL A 114 3.96 -10.24 -4.23
C VAL A 114 2.73 -10.74 -3.48
N VAL A 115 2.57 -10.33 -2.22
CA VAL A 115 1.33 -10.53 -1.46
C VAL A 115 0.55 -9.21 -1.48
N ARG A 116 -0.50 -9.19 -2.29
CA ARG A 116 -1.43 -8.08 -2.43
C ARG A 116 -2.58 -8.23 -1.45
N MET A 117 -2.98 -7.12 -0.82
CA MET A 117 -4.11 -7.11 0.09
C MET A 117 -4.80 -5.75 0.10
N PRO A 118 -6.13 -5.68 -0.08
CA PRO A 118 -6.87 -4.48 0.22
C PRO A 118 -6.97 -4.25 1.73
N GLY A 119 -6.96 -3.00 2.15
CA GLY A 119 -7.16 -2.59 3.52
C GLY A 119 -7.77 -1.19 3.62
N GLY A 120 -7.67 -0.62 4.81
CA GLY A 120 -8.22 0.70 5.11
C GLY A 120 -9.70 0.69 5.45
N GLY A 121 -10.15 1.78 6.04
CA GLY A 121 -11.53 1.97 6.46
C GLY A 121 -12.43 2.41 5.31
N GLY A 122 -13.65 1.90 5.29
CA GLY A 122 -14.62 2.25 4.27
C GLY A 122 -15.85 1.37 4.31
N HIS A 123 -16.92 1.78 3.62
CA HIS A 123 -18.09 0.95 3.31
C HIS A 123 -18.82 0.24 4.47
N GLN A 124 -18.59 0.64 5.73
CA GLN A 124 -19.24 0.07 6.93
C GLN A 124 -19.01 -1.45 7.09
N LEU A 125 -17.81 -1.94 6.77
CA LEU A 125 -17.48 -3.37 6.83
C LEU A 125 -17.16 -3.87 8.25
N GLY A 126 -17.02 -2.96 9.22
CA GLY A 126 -16.88 -3.28 10.64
C GLY A 126 -15.46 -3.63 11.04
N PRO A 127 -15.26 -4.25 12.22
CA PRO A 127 -13.95 -4.35 12.85
C PRO A 127 -13.01 -5.40 12.25
N THR A 128 -13.47 -6.20 11.27
CA THR A 128 -12.67 -7.30 10.69
C THR A 128 -12.33 -7.09 9.21
N HIS A 129 -12.69 -5.96 8.62
CA HIS A 129 -12.48 -5.64 7.20
C HIS A 129 -12.21 -4.14 7.01
N SER A 130 -11.50 -3.53 7.94
CA SER A 130 -11.28 -2.07 7.96
C SER A 130 -10.02 -1.68 8.73
N HIS A 131 -9.08 -2.60 8.91
CA HIS A 131 -7.81 -2.25 9.54
C HIS A 131 -6.86 -1.63 8.52
N SER A 132 -6.00 -0.75 9.02
CA SER A 132 -4.80 -0.27 8.35
C SER A 132 -3.62 -0.85 9.13
N LEU A 133 -2.96 -1.87 8.58
CA LEU A 133 -1.89 -2.63 9.26
C LEU A 133 -0.52 -2.46 8.60
N GLU A 134 -0.34 -1.38 7.84
CA GLU A 134 0.89 -1.04 7.14
C GLU A 134 2.09 -1.02 8.09
N ALA A 135 1.89 -0.48 9.30
CA ALA A 135 2.90 -0.41 10.35
C ALA A 135 3.42 -1.79 10.79
N MET A 136 2.60 -2.84 10.75
CA MET A 136 3.05 -4.20 11.08
C MET A 136 4.06 -4.70 10.05
N PHE A 137 3.79 -4.45 8.76
CA PHE A 137 4.66 -4.91 7.67
C PHE A 137 5.92 -4.06 7.53
N LEU A 138 5.83 -2.75 7.77
CA LEU A 138 6.98 -1.85 7.82
C LEU A 138 8.06 -2.35 8.79
N HIS A 139 7.65 -2.86 9.96
CA HIS A 139 8.56 -3.31 11.01
C HIS A 139 9.36 -4.56 10.64
N ILE A 140 8.91 -5.37 9.67
CA ILE A 140 9.49 -6.68 9.37
C ILE A 140 10.66 -6.55 8.38
N PRO A 141 11.89 -6.93 8.75
CA PRO A 141 13.03 -6.92 7.84
C PRO A 141 12.93 -7.96 6.73
N GLY A 142 13.45 -7.61 5.54
CA GLY A 142 13.43 -8.47 4.36
C GLY A 142 12.21 -8.28 3.45
N LEU A 143 11.20 -7.51 3.90
CA LEU A 143 10.06 -7.13 3.07
C LEU A 143 10.32 -5.80 2.35
N LEU A 144 9.80 -5.69 1.13
CA LEU A 144 9.43 -4.43 0.52
C LEU A 144 7.96 -4.15 0.82
N VAL A 145 7.59 -2.89 1.07
CA VAL A 145 6.22 -2.51 1.43
C VAL A 145 5.76 -1.34 0.57
N ALA A 146 4.82 -1.60 -0.34
CA ALA A 146 4.22 -0.63 -1.24
C ALA A 146 2.79 -0.26 -0.81
N CYS A 147 2.45 1.02 -0.96
CA CYS A 147 1.19 1.63 -0.56
C CYS A 147 0.74 2.66 -1.62
N PRO A 148 0.35 2.24 -2.84
CA PRO A 148 -0.03 3.15 -3.92
C PRO A 148 -1.26 3.99 -3.58
N SER A 149 -1.26 5.27 -3.96
CA SER A 149 -2.41 6.17 -3.76
C SER A 149 -3.13 6.54 -5.06
N THR A 150 -2.45 6.51 -6.21
CA THR A 150 -3.06 6.81 -7.53
C THR A 150 -3.01 5.62 -8.50
N PRO A 151 -3.85 5.60 -9.55
CA PRO A 151 -3.78 4.54 -10.57
C PRO A 151 -2.41 4.42 -11.26
N ALA A 152 -1.68 5.53 -11.43
CA ALA A 152 -0.32 5.51 -11.97
C ALA A 152 0.64 4.79 -11.01
N ASP A 153 0.55 5.10 -9.72
CA ASP A 153 1.34 4.43 -8.68
C ASP A 153 1.00 2.94 -8.62
N GLY A 154 -0.29 2.61 -8.61
CA GLY A 154 -0.78 1.24 -8.59
C GLY A 154 -0.22 0.41 -9.75
N LYS A 155 -0.26 0.93 -10.99
CA LYS A 155 0.29 0.22 -12.15
C LYS A 155 1.81 0.11 -12.09
N GLY A 156 2.50 1.23 -11.89
CA GLY A 156 3.96 1.29 -11.97
C GLY A 156 4.65 0.50 -10.84
N LEU A 157 4.17 0.64 -9.60
CA LEU A 157 4.71 -0.07 -8.46
C LEU A 157 4.38 -1.57 -8.51
N LEU A 158 3.18 -1.97 -8.97
CA LEU A 158 2.85 -3.40 -9.04
C LEU A 158 3.70 -4.11 -10.09
N LYS A 159 3.95 -3.49 -11.26
CA LYS A 159 4.90 -4.02 -12.24
C LYS A 159 6.31 -4.13 -11.66
N ALA A 160 6.78 -3.10 -10.96
CA ALA A 160 8.08 -3.13 -10.30
C ALA A 160 8.15 -4.25 -9.25
N ALA A 161 7.10 -4.41 -8.42
CA ALA A 161 6.99 -5.45 -7.41
C ALA A 161 7.03 -6.87 -8.02
N ILE A 162 6.29 -7.10 -9.10
CA ILE A 162 6.27 -8.40 -9.79
C ILE A 162 7.63 -8.72 -10.42
N ARG A 163 8.39 -7.70 -10.84
CA ARG A 163 9.74 -7.86 -11.42
C ARG A 163 10.85 -7.98 -10.38
N ASP A 164 10.60 -7.60 -9.14
CA ASP A 164 11.59 -7.65 -8.06
C ASP A 164 11.77 -9.07 -7.52
N ASP A 165 13.01 -9.47 -7.22
CA ASP A 165 13.32 -10.81 -6.68
C ASP A 165 13.14 -10.91 -5.16
N ASN A 166 12.81 -9.79 -4.51
CA ASN A 166 12.53 -9.71 -3.10
C ASN A 166 11.04 -9.92 -2.79
N PRO A 167 10.70 -10.35 -1.57
CA PRO A 167 9.32 -10.47 -1.16
C PRO A 167 8.66 -9.09 -0.95
N VAL A 168 7.49 -8.90 -1.57
CA VAL A 168 6.75 -7.64 -1.53
C VAL A 168 5.41 -7.80 -0.83
N ILE A 169 5.12 -6.90 0.10
CA ILE A 169 3.77 -6.61 0.59
C ILE A 169 3.23 -5.41 -0.17
N PHE A 170 2.08 -5.60 -0.83
CA PHE A 170 1.45 -4.57 -1.65
C PHE A 170 0.06 -4.26 -1.08
N ILE A 171 -0.05 -3.14 -0.37
CA ILE A 171 -1.26 -2.76 0.37
C ILE A 171 -2.06 -1.78 -0.46
N GLU A 172 -3.26 -2.20 -0.83
CA GLU A 172 -4.20 -1.42 -1.62
C GLU A 172 -5.26 -0.84 -0.67
N HIS A 173 -5.80 0.35 -0.96
CA HIS A 173 -6.89 0.88 -0.16
C HIS A 173 -8.24 0.66 -0.85
N GLU A 174 -9.20 0.03 -0.16
CA GLU A 174 -10.47 -0.41 -0.77
C GLU A 174 -11.24 0.73 -1.45
N THR A 175 -11.32 1.90 -0.80
CA THR A 175 -12.04 3.05 -1.36
C THR A 175 -11.36 3.67 -2.59
N LEU A 176 -10.08 3.36 -2.83
CA LEU A 176 -9.34 3.89 -3.98
C LEU A 176 -9.56 3.09 -5.25
N TYR A 177 -10.12 1.88 -5.19
CA TYR A 177 -10.35 1.05 -6.39
C TYR A 177 -11.18 1.73 -7.49
N GLY A 178 -12.11 2.60 -7.10
CA GLY A 178 -12.93 3.39 -8.00
C GLY A 178 -12.31 4.74 -8.44
N ALA A 179 -11.21 5.16 -7.81
CA ALA A 179 -10.54 6.41 -8.13
C ALA A 179 -9.99 6.36 -9.55
N ARG A 180 -10.15 7.48 -10.28
CA ARG A 180 -9.69 7.63 -11.66
C ARG A 180 -8.42 8.46 -11.69
N GLY A 181 -7.51 8.10 -12.56
CA GLY A 181 -6.25 8.81 -12.75
C GLY A 181 -5.70 8.55 -14.15
N GLU A 182 -4.83 9.44 -14.59
CA GLU A 182 -4.11 9.27 -15.84
C GLU A 182 -3.02 8.24 -15.65
N VAL A 183 -2.93 7.29 -16.57
CA VAL A 183 -1.83 6.32 -16.63
C VAL A 183 -1.19 6.44 -18.00
N ALA A 184 0.14 6.53 -18.02
CA ALA A 184 0.86 6.60 -19.28
C ALA A 184 0.65 5.31 -20.09
N ASP A 185 0.53 5.48 -21.40
CA ASP A 185 0.38 4.35 -22.30
C ASP A 185 1.70 3.55 -22.32
N SER A 186 1.62 2.24 -22.57
CA SER A 186 2.83 1.43 -22.78
C SER A 186 3.62 2.02 -23.96
N ASP A 187 4.94 2.10 -23.83
CA ASP A 187 5.87 2.70 -24.79
C ASP A 187 6.00 1.97 -26.15
N GLY A 188 5.03 1.13 -26.52
CA GLY A 188 5.04 0.32 -27.75
C GLY A 188 5.86 -0.98 -27.64
N ASN A 189 6.70 -1.13 -26.59
CA ASN A 189 7.41 -2.38 -26.29
C ASN A 189 6.69 -3.22 -25.21
N GLY A 190 5.55 -2.76 -24.71
CA GLY A 190 4.82 -3.40 -23.61
C GLY A 190 5.36 -3.02 -22.22
N ASP A 191 6.40 -2.18 -22.15
CA ASP A 191 6.94 -1.65 -20.91
C ASP A 191 6.28 -0.28 -20.63
N GLY A 192 5.13 -0.30 -19.94
CA GLY A 192 4.63 0.89 -19.26
C GLY A 192 5.61 1.39 -18.19
N PRO A 193 5.49 2.66 -17.73
CA PRO A 193 6.41 3.22 -16.74
C PRO A 193 6.42 2.38 -15.46
N LEU A 194 7.62 2.03 -15.01
CA LEU A 194 7.88 1.48 -13.68
C LEU A 194 8.09 2.64 -12.71
N ILE A 195 7.69 2.42 -11.46
CA ILE A 195 8.02 3.33 -10.36
C ILE A 195 8.92 2.55 -9.42
N ASN A 196 10.06 3.13 -9.04
CA ASN A 196 11.01 2.46 -8.18
C ASN A 196 10.48 2.43 -6.74
N PHE A 197 10.85 1.38 -6.01
CA PHE A 197 10.66 1.37 -4.57
C PHE A 197 11.57 2.41 -3.92
N GLY A 198 11.04 3.15 -2.93
CA GLY A 198 11.77 4.21 -2.25
C GLY A 198 11.82 5.51 -3.04
N GLU A 199 10.82 5.77 -3.89
CA GLU A 199 10.67 7.02 -4.65
C GLU A 199 9.33 7.67 -4.30
N ALA A 200 9.36 8.71 -3.48
CA ALA A 200 8.16 9.46 -3.11
C ALA A 200 7.68 10.37 -4.25
N ALA A 201 6.44 10.84 -4.15
CA ALA A 201 5.86 11.84 -5.05
C ALA A 201 5.56 13.14 -4.30
N VAL A 202 6.08 14.26 -4.79
CA VAL A 202 5.57 15.59 -4.44
C VAL A 202 4.39 15.88 -5.35
N LEU A 203 3.17 15.78 -4.81
CA LEU A 203 1.93 15.92 -5.58
C LEU A 203 1.47 17.38 -5.69
N ARG A 204 1.86 18.19 -4.71
CA ARG A 204 1.60 19.62 -4.66
C ARG A 204 2.80 20.31 -4.02
N GLU A 205 3.33 21.33 -4.68
CA GLU A 205 4.35 22.21 -4.11
C GLU A 205 3.73 23.19 -3.10
N GLY A 206 4.46 23.47 -2.03
CA GLY A 206 4.09 24.45 -1.02
C GLY A 206 5.28 24.93 -0.20
N GLY A 207 5.08 25.96 0.62
CA GLY A 207 6.15 26.62 1.39
C GLY A 207 5.90 26.72 2.89
N ASP A 208 4.68 26.49 3.36
CA ASP A 208 4.31 26.79 4.76
C ASP A 208 4.24 25.54 5.65
N VAL A 209 3.87 24.39 5.08
CA VAL A 209 3.78 23.11 5.80
C VAL A 209 3.91 21.92 4.85
N THR A 210 4.65 20.90 5.26
CA THR A 210 4.70 19.59 4.60
C THR A 210 3.60 18.69 5.17
N ILE A 211 2.80 18.07 4.28
CA ILE A 211 1.80 17.06 4.63
C ILE A 211 2.19 15.75 3.95
N VAL A 212 2.53 14.75 4.76
CA VAL A 212 2.82 13.39 4.28
C VAL A 212 1.57 12.54 4.44
N GLY A 213 0.93 12.18 3.32
CA GLY A 213 -0.28 11.36 3.31
C GLY A 213 0.02 9.91 2.90
N LEU A 214 -0.65 8.94 3.53
CA LEU A 214 -0.54 7.52 3.16
C LEU A 214 -1.83 6.99 2.54
N LEU A 215 -1.72 6.23 1.44
CA LEU A 215 -2.86 5.60 0.78
C LEU A 215 -3.99 6.63 0.52
N ARG A 216 -5.21 6.37 0.99
CA ARG A 216 -6.36 7.29 0.87
C ARG A 216 -6.12 8.64 1.53
N MET A 217 -5.27 8.71 2.56
CA MET A 217 -5.00 9.97 3.26
C MET A 217 -4.24 10.97 2.38
N VAL A 218 -3.68 10.55 1.23
CA VAL A 218 -3.17 11.44 0.19
C VAL A 218 -4.29 12.34 -0.37
N ASP A 219 -5.44 11.78 -0.73
CA ASP A 219 -6.60 12.57 -1.20
C ASP A 219 -7.09 13.55 -0.11
N VAL A 220 -7.08 13.09 1.15
CA VAL A 220 -7.46 13.94 2.30
C VAL A 220 -6.46 15.09 2.45
N ALA A 221 -5.17 14.81 2.34
CA ALA A 221 -4.10 15.80 2.41
C ALA A 221 -4.20 16.83 1.27
N GLU A 222 -4.45 16.42 0.03
CA GLU A 222 -4.67 17.33 -1.09
C GLU A 222 -5.89 18.24 -0.89
N ARG A 223 -7.00 17.70 -0.35
CA ARG A 223 -8.17 18.51 -0.01
C ARG A 223 -7.88 19.49 1.13
N ALA A 224 -7.16 19.05 2.17
CA ALA A 224 -6.75 19.91 3.27
C ALA A 224 -5.82 21.04 2.79
N ALA A 225 -4.88 20.75 1.87
CA ALA A 225 -4.01 21.74 1.26
C ALA A 225 -4.80 22.81 0.48
N LYS A 226 -5.83 22.40 -0.28
CA LYS A 226 -6.74 23.34 -0.96
C LYS A 226 -7.51 24.22 0.03
N THR A 227 -7.99 23.66 1.13
CA THR A 227 -8.66 24.42 2.20
C THR A 227 -7.70 25.42 2.86
N LEU A 228 -6.46 25.00 3.18
CA LEU A 228 -5.44 25.88 3.75
C LEU A 228 -5.13 27.07 2.82
N ALA A 229 -4.94 26.82 1.53
CA ALA A 229 -4.68 27.88 0.56
C ALA A 229 -5.85 28.86 0.46
N ASN A 230 -7.08 28.35 0.34
CA ASN A 230 -8.26 29.17 0.10
C ASN A 230 -8.76 29.93 1.33
N GLU A 231 -8.72 29.31 2.51
CA GLU A 231 -9.34 29.86 3.73
C GLU A 231 -8.33 30.51 4.68
N HIS A 232 -7.06 30.12 4.59
CA HIS A 232 -6.02 30.55 5.52
C HIS A 232 -4.80 31.19 4.84
N GLY A 233 -4.73 31.17 3.50
CA GLY A 233 -3.61 31.73 2.74
C GLY A 233 -2.28 31.00 2.97
N ALA A 234 -2.33 29.73 3.38
CA ALA A 234 -1.17 28.90 3.64
C ALA A 234 -1.03 27.81 2.56
N GLU A 235 0.15 27.70 1.96
CA GLU A 235 0.46 26.74 0.91
C GLU A 235 1.15 25.50 1.48
N ALA A 236 0.40 24.39 1.49
CA ALA A 236 0.91 23.11 1.93
C ALA A 236 1.54 22.32 0.76
N GLU A 237 2.72 21.77 1.03
CA GLU A 237 3.35 20.75 0.20
C GLU A 237 2.76 19.38 0.53
N VAL A 238 2.30 18.62 -0.46
CA VAL A 238 1.71 17.29 -0.24
C VAL A 238 2.61 16.22 -0.83
N ILE A 239 3.01 15.28 0.02
CA ILE A 239 3.89 14.17 -0.34
C ILE A 239 3.16 12.85 -0.14
N ASP A 240 3.21 12.00 -1.16
CA ASP A 240 2.89 10.58 -1.06
C ASP A 240 4.20 9.78 -1.03
N PRO A 241 4.54 9.11 0.09
CA PRO A 241 5.72 8.26 0.16
C PRO A 241 5.74 7.11 -0.84
N ARG A 242 4.56 6.65 -1.32
CA ARG A 242 4.33 5.47 -2.19
C ARG A 242 4.78 4.12 -1.63
N THR A 243 5.91 4.07 -0.96
CA THR A 243 6.49 2.91 -0.31
C THR A 243 6.91 3.25 1.11
N LEU A 244 6.67 2.32 2.02
CA LEU A 244 7.12 2.45 3.41
C LEU A 244 8.46 1.75 3.63
N ARG A 245 8.79 0.79 2.76
CA ARG A 245 10.05 0.07 2.83
C ARG A 245 10.53 -0.31 1.42
N PRO A 246 11.68 0.22 0.97
CA PRO A 246 12.37 1.39 1.51
C PRO A 246 11.46 2.63 1.53
N LEU A 247 11.71 3.51 2.50
CA LEU A 247 11.08 4.83 2.59
C LEU A 247 12.00 5.85 1.93
N ASP A 248 11.45 6.70 1.07
CA ASP A 248 12.13 7.89 0.58
C ASP A 248 12.11 9.00 1.65
N LEU A 249 12.99 8.86 2.63
CA LEU A 249 13.08 9.85 3.71
C LEU A 249 13.69 11.15 3.21
N ASP A 250 14.58 11.11 2.23
CA ASP A 250 15.29 12.29 1.72
C ASP A 250 14.31 13.30 1.13
N THR A 251 13.38 12.88 0.27
CA THR A 251 12.33 13.75 -0.28
C THR A 251 11.48 14.39 0.84
N ILE A 252 11.16 13.63 1.88
CA ILE A 252 10.40 14.16 3.03
C ILE A 252 11.22 15.19 3.81
N LEU A 253 12.50 14.91 4.07
CA LEU A 253 13.38 15.81 4.82
C LEU A 253 13.64 17.11 4.04
N GLU A 254 13.87 17.03 2.72
CA GLU A 254 14.03 18.22 1.86
C GLU A 254 12.80 19.12 1.93
N SER A 255 11.60 18.53 1.90
CA SER A 255 10.35 19.26 2.06
C SER A 255 10.22 19.91 3.44
N VAL A 256 10.55 19.18 4.51
CA VAL A 256 10.49 19.71 5.88
C VAL A 256 11.51 20.83 6.10
N GLN A 257 12.69 20.75 5.49
CA GLN A 257 13.68 21.84 5.53
C GLN A 257 13.16 23.10 4.84
N LYS A 258 12.35 22.95 3.77
CA LYS A 258 11.70 24.04 3.06
C LYS A 258 10.57 24.68 3.87
N THR A 259 9.75 23.89 4.55
CA THR A 259 8.49 24.36 5.17
C THR A 259 8.56 24.56 6.70
N ASN A 260 9.59 24.01 7.35
CA ASN A 260 9.84 24.02 8.79
C ASN A 260 8.74 23.37 9.66
N ARG A 261 7.70 22.76 9.04
CA ARG A 261 6.54 22.16 9.72
C ARG A 261 6.11 20.91 9.00
N CYS A 262 5.76 19.86 9.74
CA CYS A 262 5.29 18.60 9.16
C CYS A 262 4.03 18.08 9.85
N VAL A 263 3.10 17.58 9.05
CA VAL A 263 1.94 16.80 9.49
C VAL A 263 1.94 15.46 8.76
N VAL A 264 1.91 14.35 9.49
CA VAL A 264 1.74 13.02 8.91
C VAL A 264 0.28 12.59 9.06
N VAL A 265 -0.32 12.11 7.97
CA VAL A 265 -1.73 11.73 7.91
C VAL A 265 -1.85 10.26 7.54
N GLU A 266 -2.34 9.44 8.47
CA GLU A 266 -2.57 8.01 8.30
C GLU A 266 -3.96 7.61 8.82
N GLU A 267 -4.50 6.50 8.33
CA GLU A 267 -5.77 5.95 8.85
C GLU A 267 -5.55 4.99 10.03
N GLY A 268 -4.34 4.46 10.16
CA GLY A 268 -3.95 3.53 11.21
C GLY A 268 -4.08 4.08 12.62
N TRP A 269 -3.93 3.18 13.59
CA TRP A 269 -4.02 3.54 15.01
C TRP A 269 -2.87 4.45 15.45
N PRO A 270 -3.10 5.35 16.42
CA PRO A 270 -2.11 6.34 16.84
C PRO A 270 -0.89 5.72 17.54
N HIS A 271 -1.04 4.53 18.12
CA HIS A 271 -0.01 3.84 18.88
C HIS A 271 0.72 2.85 17.99
N GLY A 272 2.00 3.11 17.72
CA GLY A 272 2.81 2.25 16.86
C GLY A 272 2.48 2.33 15.36
N GLY A 273 1.65 3.30 14.95
CA GLY A 273 1.36 3.59 13.55
C GLY A 273 2.58 4.08 12.75
N VAL A 274 2.45 4.14 11.43
CA VAL A 274 3.51 4.57 10.52
C VAL A 274 3.90 6.02 10.82
N GLY A 275 2.92 6.86 11.14
CA GLY A 275 3.14 8.26 11.49
C GLY A 275 4.01 8.43 12.73
N ALA A 276 4.00 7.47 13.67
CA ALA A 276 4.88 7.52 14.84
C ALA A 276 6.36 7.32 14.45
N ASN A 277 6.64 6.40 13.53
CA ASN A 277 8.00 6.19 13.01
C ASN A 277 8.48 7.37 12.17
N LEU A 278 7.64 7.88 11.25
CA LEU A 278 7.97 9.05 10.45
C LEU A 278 8.24 10.30 11.30
N ALA A 279 7.38 10.58 12.28
CA ALA A 279 7.58 11.72 13.18
C ALA A 279 8.90 11.63 13.95
N ALA A 280 9.29 10.43 14.39
CA ALA A 280 10.59 10.21 15.04
C ALA A 280 11.75 10.45 14.06
N LEU A 281 11.74 9.83 12.88
CA LEU A 281 12.79 9.99 11.87
C LEU A 281 12.99 11.45 11.44
N ILE A 282 11.89 12.17 11.20
CA ILE A 282 11.91 13.59 10.85
C ILE A 282 12.46 14.42 12.00
N THR A 283 12.00 14.16 13.24
CA THR A 283 12.49 14.89 14.42
C THR A 283 13.97 14.64 14.65
N GLU A 284 14.46 13.42 14.47
CA GLU A 284 15.87 13.06 14.67
C GLU A 284 16.79 13.69 13.61
N GLN A 285 16.33 13.80 12.36
CA GLN A 285 17.19 14.19 11.22
C GLN A 285 16.98 15.63 10.73
N ALA A 286 15.86 16.26 11.07
CA ALA A 286 15.54 17.64 10.72
C ALA A 286 15.22 18.52 11.94
N PHE A 287 15.67 18.14 13.15
CA PHE A 287 15.38 18.86 14.40
C PHE A 287 15.61 20.37 14.29
N ASP A 288 16.77 20.77 13.77
CA ASP A 288 17.19 22.18 13.69
C ASP A 288 16.35 23.01 12.71
N TYR A 289 15.58 22.35 11.85
CA TYR A 289 14.69 23.00 10.88
C TYR A 289 13.24 23.08 11.36
N LEU A 290 12.87 22.40 12.45
CA LEU A 290 11.47 22.32 12.89
C LEU A 290 11.08 23.52 13.77
N ASP A 291 10.12 24.31 13.29
CA ASP A 291 9.49 25.39 14.07
C ASP A 291 8.45 24.85 15.08
N ALA A 292 7.97 23.62 14.88
CA ALA A 292 6.97 22.98 15.70
C ALA A 292 7.15 21.45 15.70
N PRO A 293 6.69 20.73 16.73
CA PRO A 293 6.70 19.28 16.73
C PRO A 293 5.90 18.71 15.55
N VAL A 294 6.41 17.65 14.93
CA VAL A 294 5.70 16.93 13.86
C VAL A 294 4.35 16.44 14.39
N GLN A 295 3.27 16.91 13.77
CA GLN A 295 1.91 16.53 14.15
C GLN A 295 1.49 15.25 13.42
N ARG A 296 0.60 14.49 14.05
CA ARG A 296 0.06 13.25 13.47
C ARG A 296 -1.45 13.29 13.50
N VAL A 297 -2.06 13.05 12.35
CA VAL A 297 -3.50 12.85 12.20
C VAL A 297 -3.71 11.37 11.90
N THR A 298 -4.38 10.68 12.81
CA THR A 298 -4.51 9.22 12.79
C THR A 298 -5.98 8.81 12.95
N GLY A 299 -6.26 7.51 12.84
CA GLY A 299 -7.48 6.93 13.37
C GLY A 299 -7.56 7.08 14.91
N ALA A 300 -8.70 6.73 15.47
CA ALA A 300 -8.86 6.60 16.93
C ALA A 300 -8.21 5.33 17.44
N SER A 301 -7.77 5.30 18.71
CA SER A 301 -7.31 4.06 19.36
C SER A 301 -8.48 3.12 19.72
N THR A 302 -9.29 2.75 18.74
CA THR A 302 -10.46 1.87 18.88
C THR A 302 -10.67 1.04 17.63
N SER A 303 -11.37 -0.10 17.74
CA SER A 303 -11.76 -0.89 16.57
C SER A 303 -12.74 -0.13 15.67
N CYS A 304 -12.62 -0.34 14.36
CA CYS A 304 -13.50 0.30 13.39
C CYS A 304 -14.96 -0.12 13.60
N ARG A 305 -15.88 0.86 13.62
CA ARG A 305 -17.30 0.66 13.95
C ARG A 305 -18.18 0.68 12.70
N ARG A 306 -19.11 -0.28 12.59
CA ARG A 306 -20.11 -0.33 11.51
C ARG A 306 -21.18 0.78 11.61
N HIS A 307 -21.61 1.11 12.83
CA HIS A 307 -22.55 2.20 13.11
C HIS A 307 -22.11 3.00 14.34
N TRP A 308 -21.90 4.30 14.16
CA TRP A 308 -21.39 5.22 15.18
C TRP A 308 -22.31 5.39 16.40
N GLN A 309 -23.61 5.18 16.26
CA GLN A 309 -24.60 5.70 17.22
C GLN A 309 -24.98 4.78 18.39
N ARG A 310 -24.50 3.53 18.49
CA ARG A 310 -25.15 2.53 19.36
C ARG A 310 -24.36 1.93 20.53
N TRP A 311 -23.07 2.23 20.72
CA TRP A 311 -22.29 1.61 21.81
C TRP A 311 -21.44 2.61 22.59
N ARG A 312 -21.76 2.77 23.88
CA ARG A 312 -21.02 3.58 24.87
C ARG A 312 -20.21 2.64 25.77
N GLY A 313 -19.01 2.29 25.32
CA GLY A 313 -18.02 1.55 26.12
C GLY A 313 -16.90 2.45 26.62
N PRO A 314 -16.01 1.94 27.50
CA PRO A 314 -15.03 2.74 28.23
C PRO A 314 -13.89 3.35 27.39
N TYR A 315 -13.88 3.16 26.07
CA TYR A 315 -12.79 3.57 25.16
C TYR A 315 -13.15 4.75 24.23
N GLU A 316 -14.13 5.59 24.59
CA GLU A 316 -14.45 6.80 23.80
C GLU A 316 -13.44 7.94 24.05
N GLN A 317 -12.28 7.86 23.39
CA GLN A 317 -11.52 9.04 22.98
C GLN A 317 -10.92 8.80 21.59
N GLY A 318 -11.46 9.49 20.58
CA GLY A 318 -10.90 9.53 19.23
C GLY A 318 -11.94 9.19 18.16
N ALA A 319 -11.99 10.02 17.11
CA ALA A 319 -12.72 9.74 15.89
C ALA A 319 -11.83 8.88 14.96
N CYS A 320 -12.32 7.74 14.49
CA CYS A 320 -11.81 7.14 13.25
C CYS A 320 -12.15 8.13 12.12
N SER A 321 -11.11 8.77 11.58
CA SER A 321 -11.06 9.82 10.55
C SER A 321 -12.34 10.08 9.72
N ARG A 322 -12.76 11.35 9.69
CA ARG A 322 -13.62 11.92 8.63
C ARG A 322 -12.75 12.46 7.50
#